data_AF-A0A1R2BPN9-F1
#
_entry.id   AF-A0A1R2BPN9-F1
#
_cell.length_a   1.000
_cell.length_b   1.000
_cell.length_c   1.000
_cell.angle_alpha   90.00
_cell.angle_beta   90.00
_cell.angle_gamma   90.00
#
_symmetry.space_group_name_H-M   'P 1'
#
loop_
_entity.id
_entity.type
_entity.pdbx_description
1 polymer ?
#
loop_
_entity_poly.entity_id
_entity_poly.type
_entity_poly.pdbx_seq_one_letter_code
_entity_poly.pdbx_strand_id
1 'polypeptide(L)'
;MIPISEQGKKKSPISRYNLVIKQYNDLINRQETITLQKSHNDFLYKKLYIFHTNYLPILILCYFAPYLSLITLICNIYFIIIHEFALNTYRTNQKKIENPLKHMIYEPQLCNRLNSSYLYYEIHKSNLPMFKFDKNTEDKILRRNEGFEKEKLRFMVYNNEFIAGYYLISEYRVKGFLHLVFNAVLLIGMHALVYSPILCLSFISPVDSLSKCWSAPRNFSNII
;
A
#
# COMPACT_ATOMS: atom_id res chain seq x y z
N MET A 1 -16.87 -28.33 9.72
CA MET A 1 -16.92 -26.86 9.67
C MET A 1 -15.84 -26.40 8.71
N ILE A 2 -16.17 -25.77 7.58
CA ILE A 2 -15.16 -25.39 6.57
C ILE A 2 -14.97 -23.87 6.63
N PRO A 3 -13.83 -23.37 7.13
CA PRO A 3 -13.53 -21.95 7.06
C PRO A 3 -13.30 -21.55 5.59
N ILE A 4 -14.07 -20.57 5.11
CA ILE A 4 -13.83 -19.94 3.81
C ILE A 4 -12.69 -18.94 4.02
N SER A 5 -11.45 -19.35 3.75
CA SER A 5 -10.27 -18.47 3.86
C SER A 5 -9.86 -17.96 2.47
N GLU A 6 -9.75 -16.64 2.30
CA GLU A 6 -8.98 -16.07 1.18
C GLU A 6 -7.51 -15.98 1.59
N GLN A 7 -6.69 -16.93 1.11
CA GLN A 7 -5.26 -17.02 1.44
C GLN A 7 -4.44 -15.76 1.04
N GLY A 8 -3.42 -15.51 1.86
CA GLY A 8 -2.52 -14.36 1.84
C GLY A 8 -1.52 -14.32 0.68
N LYS A 9 -1.97 -13.94 -0.51
CA LYS A 9 -1.05 -13.30 -1.48
C LYS A 9 -0.59 -11.96 -0.92
N LYS A 10 0.66 -11.55 -1.14
CA LYS A 10 1.17 -10.20 -0.83
C LYS A 10 0.29 -9.14 -1.53
N LYS A 11 -0.76 -8.70 -0.84
CA LYS A 11 -1.73 -7.69 -1.32
C LYS A 11 -1.10 -6.30 -1.17
N SER A 12 -1.33 -5.43 -2.15
CA SER A 12 -0.92 -4.02 -2.07
C SER A 12 -1.63 -3.31 -0.90
N PRO A 13 -1.12 -2.16 -0.41
CA PRO A 13 -1.74 -1.43 0.70
C PRO A 13 -3.21 -1.09 0.43
N ILE A 14 -3.53 -0.62 -0.78
CA ILE A 14 -4.90 -0.34 -1.22
C ILE A 14 -5.75 -1.62 -1.23
N SER A 15 -5.19 -2.73 -1.72
CA SER A 15 -5.92 -4.00 -1.75
C SER A 15 -6.20 -4.57 -0.35
N ARG A 16 -5.27 -4.39 0.60
CA ARG A 16 -5.45 -4.77 2.01
C ARG A 16 -6.51 -3.88 2.68
N TYR A 17 -6.42 -2.58 2.49
CA TYR A 17 -7.42 -1.63 2.97
C TYR A 17 -8.82 -1.96 2.44
N ASN A 18 -8.95 -2.16 1.12
CA ASN A 18 -10.22 -2.52 0.49
C ASN A 18 -10.78 -3.86 0.98
N LEU A 19 -9.93 -4.79 1.40
CA LEU A 19 -10.37 -6.03 2.04
C LEU A 19 -11.01 -5.73 3.38
N VAL A 20 -10.40 -4.90 4.24
CA VAL A 20 -10.99 -4.50 5.52
C VAL A 20 -12.33 -3.80 5.30
N ILE A 21 -12.39 -2.85 4.37
CA ILE A 21 -13.65 -2.15 4.05
C ILE A 21 -14.70 -3.11 3.49
N LYS A 22 -14.31 -4.10 2.67
CA LYS A 22 -15.22 -5.16 2.19
C LYS A 22 -15.84 -5.91 3.38
N GLN A 23 -15.03 -6.32 4.36
CA GLN A 23 -15.53 -7.06 5.51
C GLN A 23 -16.35 -6.18 6.46
N TYR A 24 -15.97 -4.91 6.64
CA TYR A 24 -16.77 -3.96 7.41
C TYR A 24 -18.17 -3.75 6.82
N ASN A 25 -18.26 -3.65 5.50
CA ASN A 25 -19.53 -3.43 4.82
C ASN A 25 -20.44 -4.67 4.82
N ASP A 26 -19.96 -5.83 5.27
CA ASP A 26 -20.80 -7.00 5.51
C ASP A 26 -21.84 -6.68 6.59
N LEU A 27 -23.07 -7.17 6.41
CA LEU A 27 -24.19 -6.91 7.30
C LEU A 27 -23.89 -7.34 8.75
N ILE A 28 -23.08 -8.39 8.94
CA ILE A 28 -22.76 -8.88 10.29
C ILE A 28 -21.76 -7.99 11.05
N ASN A 29 -20.96 -7.19 10.33
CA ASN A 29 -19.85 -6.41 10.90
C ASN A 29 -20.14 -4.90 10.92
N ARG A 30 -21.05 -4.43 10.06
CA ARG A 30 -21.31 -3.01 9.86
C ARG A 30 -21.90 -2.37 11.12
N GLN A 31 -21.40 -1.19 11.49
CA GLN A 31 -22.09 -0.33 12.44
C GLN A 31 -23.21 0.41 11.69
N GLU A 32 -24.45 0.22 12.13
CA GLU A 32 -25.63 0.92 11.60
C GLU A 32 -25.84 0.66 10.08
N THR A 33 -26.45 1.63 9.39
CA THR A 33 -26.66 1.63 7.93
C THR A 33 -25.51 2.27 7.15
N ILE A 34 -24.43 2.68 7.82
CA ILE A 34 -23.33 3.44 7.21
C ILE A 34 -22.40 2.49 6.44
N THR A 35 -22.33 2.67 5.12
CA THR A 35 -21.39 1.97 4.25
C THR A 35 -20.13 2.82 4.02
N LEU A 36 -18.97 2.17 4.09
CA LEU A 36 -17.68 2.79 3.82
C LEU A 36 -17.28 2.56 2.36
N GLN A 37 -16.62 3.56 1.78
CA GLN A 37 -16.22 3.51 0.37
C GLN A 37 -14.91 2.75 0.20
N LYS A 38 -14.84 1.84 -0.76
CA LYS A 38 -13.57 1.22 -1.19
C LYS A 38 -12.79 2.20 -2.04
N SER A 39 -11.47 2.25 -1.87
CA SER A 39 -10.58 3.00 -2.76
C SER A 39 -10.47 2.34 -4.13
N HIS A 40 -10.18 3.12 -5.16
CA HIS A 40 -9.97 2.60 -6.51
C HIS A 40 -8.79 1.61 -6.53
N ASN A 41 -9.02 0.41 -7.06
CA ASN A 41 -8.09 -0.71 -6.99
C ASN A 41 -7.33 -0.90 -8.31
N ASP A 42 -6.46 0.05 -8.61
CA ASP A 42 -5.74 0.11 -9.88
C ASP A 42 -4.75 -1.07 -10.08
N PHE A 43 -4.66 -1.59 -11.30
CA PHE A 43 -3.79 -2.72 -11.64
C PHE A 43 -2.32 -2.30 -11.75
N LEU A 44 -2.04 -1.17 -12.40
CA LEU A 44 -0.69 -0.66 -12.59
C LEU A 44 -0.05 -0.29 -11.25
N TYR A 45 -0.79 0.34 -10.35
CA TYR A 45 -0.39 0.60 -8.97
C TYR A 45 0.07 -0.68 -8.25
N LYS A 46 -0.67 -1.80 -8.38
CA LYS A 46 -0.27 -3.07 -7.76
C LYS A 46 1.05 -3.59 -8.32
N LYS A 47 1.25 -3.46 -9.64
CA LYS A 47 2.50 -3.88 -10.29
C LYS A 47 3.68 -3.01 -9.84
N LEU A 48 3.50 -1.69 -9.81
CA LEU A 48 4.49 -0.74 -9.29
C LEU A 48 4.81 -1.00 -7.82
N TYR A 49 3.79 -1.28 -6.99
CA TYR A 49 3.98 -1.67 -5.59
C TYR A 49 4.85 -2.92 -5.44
N ILE A 50 4.57 -3.97 -6.22
CA ILE A 50 5.36 -5.21 -6.23
C ILE A 50 6.79 -4.90 -6.69
N PHE A 51 6.95 -4.04 -7.68
CA PHE A 51 8.25 -3.61 -8.18
C PHE A 51 9.07 -2.88 -7.12
N HIS A 52 8.48 -1.89 -6.45
CA HIS A 52 9.12 -1.12 -5.37
C HIS A 52 9.52 -1.99 -4.17
N THR A 53 8.72 -3.01 -3.83
CA THR A 53 8.94 -3.79 -2.61
C THR A 53 9.79 -5.05 -2.80
N ASN A 54 9.74 -5.70 -3.97
CA ASN A 54 10.46 -6.95 -4.19
C ASN A 54 11.68 -6.83 -5.11
N TYR A 55 11.78 -5.75 -5.90
CA TYR A 55 12.83 -5.59 -6.91
C TYR A 55 13.65 -4.30 -6.69
N LEU A 56 13.83 -3.91 -5.43
CA LEU A 56 14.55 -2.69 -5.04
C LEU A 56 15.93 -2.53 -5.70
N PRO A 57 16.81 -3.55 -5.80
CA PRO A 57 18.11 -3.40 -6.45
C PRO A 57 17.99 -3.05 -7.94
N ILE A 58 17.06 -3.71 -8.64
CA ILE A 58 16.80 -3.46 -10.07
C ILE A 58 16.25 -2.04 -10.25
N LEU A 59 15.33 -1.62 -9.39
CA LEU A 59 14.78 -0.29 -9.40
C LEU A 59 15.87 0.79 -9.22
N ILE A 60 16.81 0.58 -8.29
CA ILE A 60 17.95 1.49 -8.08
C ILE A 60 18.84 1.55 -9.33
N LEU A 61 19.14 0.41 -9.97
CA LEU A 61 19.89 0.41 -11.23
C LEU A 61 19.20 1.22 -12.33
N CYS A 62 17.87 1.15 -12.43
CA CYS A 62 17.10 1.96 -13.38
C CYS A 62 17.24 3.47 -13.12
N TYR A 63 17.49 3.90 -11.89
CA TYR A 63 17.66 5.32 -11.55
C TYR A 63 18.99 5.91 -12.06
N PHE A 64 19.99 5.08 -12.34
CA PHE A 64 21.27 5.53 -12.89
C PHE A 64 21.27 5.66 -14.42
N ALA A 65 20.31 5.06 -15.12
CA ALA A 65 20.21 5.16 -16.58
C ALA A 65 19.30 6.35 -16.96
N PRO A 66 19.79 7.38 -17.71
CA PRO A 66 19.08 8.66 -17.85
C PRO A 66 17.62 8.56 -18.31
N TYR A 67 17.34 7.85 -19.40
CA TYR A 67 15.99 7.69 -19.93
C TYR A 67 15.11 6.79 -19.04
N LEU A 68 15.68 5.75 -18.43
CA LEU A 68 14.96 4.88 -17.50
C LEU A 68 14.65 5.61 -16.18
N SER A 69 15.53 6.51 -15.74
CA SER A 69 15.32 7.35 -14.56
C SER A 69 14.13 8.28 -14.78
N LEU A 70 14.01 8.89 -15.97
CA LEU A 70 12.84 9.72 -16.30
C LEU A 70 11.54 8.89 -16.32
N ILE A 71 11.54 7.72 -16.96
CA ILE A 71 10.38 6.82 -16.99
C ILE A 71 9.97 6.40 -15.58
N THR A 72 10.95 5.97 -14.77
CA THR A 72 10.69 5.56 -13.38
C THR A 72 10.24 6.72 -12.49
N LEU A 73 10.69 7.95 -12.76
CA LEU A 73 10.18 9.15 -12.09
C LEU A 73 8.69 9.35 -12.38
N ILE A 74 8.27 9.27 -13.65
CA ILE A 74 6.86 9.38 -14.05
C ILE A 74 6.03 8.27 -13.37
N CYS A 75 6.54 7.03 -13.35
CA CYS A 75 5.88 5.92 -12.64
C CYS A 75 5.76 6.18 -11.13
N ASN A 76 6.79 6.73 -10.49
CA ASN A 76 6.78 7.10 -9.08
C ASN A 76 5.72 8.19 -8.79
N ILE A 77 5.64 9.22 -9.64
CA ILE A 77 4.62 10.27 -9.54
C ILE A 77 3.22 9.66 -9.65
N TYR A 78 2.98 8.83 -10.67
CA TYR A 78 1.71 8.13 -10.85
C TYR A 78 1.36 7.28 -9.62
N PHE A 79 2.31 6.52 -9.10
CA PHE A 79 2.14 5.70 -7.90
C PHE A 79 1.69 6.55 -6.70
N ILE A 80 2.34 7.69 -6.46
CA ILE A 80 2.00 8.62 -5.37
C ILE A 80 0.60 9.21 -5.58
N ILE A 81 0.24 9.63 -6.78
CA ILE A 81 -1.09 10.20 -7.08
C ILE A 81 -2.19 9.19 -6.71
N ILE A 82 -2.08 7.95 -7.19
CA ILE A 82 -3.05 6.89 -6.86
C ILE A 82 -3.09 6.60 -5.36
N HIS A 83 -1.92 6.62 -4.70
CA HIS A 83 -1.84 6.40 -3.26
C HIS A 83 -2.52 7.53 -2.46
N GLU A 84 -2.32 8.79 -2.83
CA GLU A 84 -2.95 9.95 -2.19
C GLU A 84 -4.47 9.95 -2.40
N PHE A 85 -4.97 9.54 -3.56
CA PHE A 85 -6.41 9.33 -3.76
C PHE A 85 -6.97 8.29 -2.80
N ALA A 86 -6.26 7.17 -2.60
CA ALA A 86 -6.66 6.15 -1.65
C ALA A 86 -6.62 6.65 -0.20
N LEU A 87 -5.62 7.45 0.17
CA LEU A 87 -5.54 8.11 1.47
C LEU A 87 -6.68 9.10 1.70
N ASN A 88 -7.11 9.82 0.65
CA ASN A 88 -8.27 10.70 0.75
C ASN A 88 -9.55 9.90 1.03
N THR A 89 -9.74 8.74 0.38
CA THR A 89 -10.85 7.83 0.72
C THR A 89 -10.75 7.34 2.16
N TYR A 90 -9.55 6.95 2.61
CA TYR A 90 -9.30 6.53 4.00
C TYR A 90 -9.70 7.60 5.01
N ARG A 91 -9.20 8.83 4.84
CA ARG A 91 -9.54 9.98 5.70
C ARG A 91 -11.04 10.29 5.67
N THR A 92 -11.67 10.19 4.51
CA THR A 92 -13.12 10.40 4.36
C THR A 92 -13.91 9.34 5.13
N ASN A 93 -13.48 8.07 5.07
CA ASN A 93 -14.11 7.00 5.83
C ASN A 93 -13.87 7.13 7.33
N GLN A 94 -12.68 7.54 7.77
CA GLN A 94 -12.39 7.80 9.19
C GLN A 94 -13.29 8.88 9.79
N LYS A 95 -13.61 9.93 9.01
CA LYS A 95 -14.57 10.96 9.44
C LYS A 95 -15.98 10.42 9.65
N LYS A 96 -16.35 9.34 8.93
CA LYS A 96 -17.67 8.68 9.07
C LYS A 96 -17.68 7.70 10.24
N ILE A 97 -16.64 6.88 10.34
CA ILE A 97 -16.47 5.85 11.36
C ILE A 97 -15.00 5.85 11.78
N GLU A 98 -14.73 6.25 13.01
CA GLU A 98 -13.37 6.36 13.55
C GLU A 98 -12.64 5.00 13.57
N ASN A 99 -13.36 3.94 13.96
CA ASN A 99 -12.81 2.59 14.03
C ASN A 99 -13.78 1.54 13.46
N PRO A 100 -13.59 1.11 12.19
CA PRO A 100 -14.42 0.08 11.58
C PRO A 100 -14.19 -1.31 12.17
N LEU A 101 -13.12 -1.52 12.94
CA LEU A 101 -12.81 -2.81 13.56
C LEU A 101 -13.54 -3.00 14.90
N LYS A 102 -14.13 -1.94 15.46
CA LYS A 102 -14.79 -1.95 16.79
C LYS A 102 -15.87 -3.02 16.89
N HIS A 103 -16.54 -3.31 15.78
CA HIS A 103 -17.62 -4.30 15.72
C HIS A 103 -17.18 -5.66 15.21
N MET A 104 -15.91 -5.86 14.89
CA MET A 104 -15.39 -7.18 14.55
C MET A 104 -14.80 -7.84 15.80
N ILE A 105 -14.61 -9.17 15.78
CA ILE A 105 -14.07 -9.90 16.93
C ILE A 105 -12.58 -10.13 16.76
N TYR A 106 -11.78 -9.53 17.63
CA TYR A 106 -10.34 -9.74 17.61
C TYR A 106 -10.00 -11.04 18.34
N GLU A 107 -9.63 -12.08 17.58
CA GLU A 107 -9.21 -13.36 18.14
C GLU A 107 -8.07 -13.95 17.29
N PRO A 108 -6.82 -13.50 17.53
CA PRO A 108 -5.69 -13.86 16.69
C PRO A 108 -5.33 -15.34 16.80
N GLN A 109 -5.62 -16.00 17.94
CA GLN A 109 -5.24 -17.40 18.13
C GLN A 109 -6.02 -18.32 17.18
N LEU A 110 -7.32 -18.07 16.99
CA LEU A 110 -8.14 -18.84 16.05
C LEU A 110 -7.69 -18.64 14.60
N CYS A 111 -7.35 -17.41 14.25
CA CYS A 111 -6.86 -17.05 12.91
C CYS A 111 -5.50 -17.70 12.60
N ASN A 112 -4.57 -17.70 13.56
CA ASN A 112 -3.23 -18.25 13.41
C ASN A 112 -3.25 -19.77 13.23
N ARG A 113 -4.15 -20.49 13.91
CA ARG A 113 -4.31 -21.95 13.76
C ARG A 113 -4.65 -22.36 12.33
N LEU A 114 -5.34 -21.49 11.59
CA LEU A 114 -5.80 -21.74 10.22
C LEU A 114 -5.02 -20.91 9.18
N ASN A 115 -3.92 -20.27 9.59
CA ASN A 115 -3.08 -19.41 8.76
C ASN A 115 -3.88 -18.43 7.89
N SER A 116 -4.82 -17.72 8.52
CA SER A 116 -5.67 -16.75 7.83
C SER A 116 -5.70 -15.42 8.58
N SER A 117 -5.87 -14.31 7.86
CA SER A 117 -6.00 -12.99 8.46
C SER A 117 -7.38 -12.76 9.12
N TYR A 118 -8.41 -13.46 8.64
CA TYR A 118 -9.77 -13.41 9.18
C TYR A 118 -10.53 -14.69 8.84
N LEU A 119 -11.53 -15.02 9.65
CA LEU A 119 -12.37 -16.20 9.47
C LEU A 119 -13.82 -15.88 9.75
N TYR A 120 -14.72 -16.50 8.99
CA TYR A 120 -16.16 -16.47 9.23
C TYR A 120 -16.60 -17.77 9.90
N TYR A 121 -17.43 -17.64 10.92
CA TYR A 121 -18.07 -18.75 11.59
C TYR A 121 -19.59 -18.62 11.47
N GLU A 122 -20.24 -19.74 11.16
CA GLU A 122 -21.68 -19.93 11.27
C GLU A 122 -21.90 -21.12 12.20
N ILE A 123 -22.47 -20.86 13.38
CA ILE A 123 -22.64 -21.86 14.44
C ILE A 123 -24.04 -21.83 15.01
N HIS A 124 -24.48 -22.92 15.63
CA HIS A 124 -25.64 -22.87 16.50
C HIS A 124 -25.33 -22.08 17.78
N LYS A 125 -26.32 -21.35 18.31
CA LYS A 125 -26.20 -20.55 19.54
C LYS A 125 -25.69 -21.37 20.73
N SER A 126 -26.05 -22.66 20.81
CA SER A 126 -25.57 -23.61 21.82
C SER A 126 -24.06 -23.88 21.76
N ASN A 127 -23.42 -23.65 20.61
CA ASN A 127 -21.98 -23.89 20.43
C ASN A 127 -21.13 -22.65 20.73
N LEU A 128 -21.74 -21.48 20.98
CA LEU A 128 -21.00 -20.26 21.29
C LEU A 128 -20.04 -20.41 22.50
N PRO A 129 -20.43 -21.05 23.61
CA PRO A 129 -19.54 -21.24 24.75
C PRO A 129 -18.27 -22.05 24.45
N MET A 130 -18.25 -22.84 23.36
CA MET A 130 -17.06 -23.62 22.97
C MET A 130 -15.88 -22.73 22.54
N PHE A 131 -16.15 -21.50 22.13
CA PHE A 131 -15.13 -20.53 21.72
C PHE A 131 -14.47 -19.82 22.90
N LYS A 132 -15.03 -19.95 24.12
CA LYS A 132 -14.50 -19.34 25.37
C LYS A 132 -14.26 -17.83 25.26
N PHE A 133 -15.15 -17.11 24.59
CA PHE A 133 -15.08 -15.66 24.53
C PHE A 133 -15.39 -15.05 25.90
N ASP A 134 -14.96 -13.81 26.12
CA ASP A 134 -15.41 -13.06 27.29
C ASP A 134 -16.90 -12.69 27.15
N LYS A 135 -17.58 -12.55 28.29
CA LYS A 135 -19.04 -12.30 28.34
C LYS A 135 -19.49 -11.10 27.50
N ASN A 136 -18.68 -10.05 27.42
CA ASN A 136 -18.99 -8.87 26.62
C ASN A 136 -18.94 -9.17 25.11
N THR A 137 -17.99 -9.98 24.65
CA THR A 137 -17.94 -10.44 23.25
C THR A 137 -19.08 -11.38 22.91
N GLU A 138 -19.42 -12.32 23.80
CA GLU A 138 -20.59 -13.19 23.63
C GLU A 138 -21.89 -12.38 23.50
N ASP A 139 -22.13 -11.44 24.42
CA ASP A 139 -23.29 -10.56 24.41
C ASP A 139 -23.37 -9.74 23.11
N LYS A 140 -22.23 -9.25 22.60
CA LYS A 140 -22.16 -8.55 21.31
C LYS A 140 -22.53 -9.43 20.13
N ILE A 141 -22.06 -10.69 20.10
CA ILE A 141 -22.43 -11.64 19.04
C ILE A 141 -23.92 -11.90 19.07
N LEU A 142 -24.46 -12.18 20.26
CA LEU A 142 -25.87 -12.49 20.45
C LEU A 142 -26.76 -11.34 20.01
N ARG A 143 -26.52 -10.12 20.50
CA ARG A 143 -27.31 -8.93 20.17
C ARG A 143 -27.34 -8.63 18.66
N ARG A 144 -26.23 -8.82 17.96
CA ARG A 144 -26.16 -8.59 16.50
C ARG A 144 -26.94 -9.62 15.70
N ASN A 145 -27.10 -10.83 16.23
CA ASN A 145 -27.80 -11.91 15.57
C ASN A 145 -29.29 -11.97 15.97
N GLU A 146 -29.80 -11.06 16.81
CA GLU A 146 -31.22 -11.02 17.23
C GLU A 146 -32.21 -10.86 16.07
N GLY A 147 -31.74 -10.40 14.89
CA GLY A 147 -32.54 -10.29 13.66
C GLY A 147 -32.28 -11.37 12.59
N PHE A 148 -31.38 -12.33 12.84
CA PHE A 148 -31.06 -13.43 11.92
C PHE A 148 -31.76 -14.73 12.36
N GLU A 149 -31.58 -15.84 11.62
CA GLU A 149 -32.16 -17.16 11.96
C GLU A 149 -32.00 -17.46 13.47
N LYS A 150 -33.12 -17.67 14.18
CA LYS A 150 -33.18 -17.71 15.67
C LYS A 150 -32.15 -18.62 16.34
N GLU A 151 -31.66 -19.64 15.64
CA GLU A 151 -30.76 -20.65 16.18
C GLU A 151 -29.31 -20.55 15.70
N LYS A 152 -29.02 -19.78 14.65
CA LYS A 152 -27.68 -19.67 14.07
C LYS A 152 -27.08 -18.29 14.29
N LEU A 153 -25.82 -18.28 14.70
CA LEU A 153 -25.01 -17.09 14.87
C LEU A 153 -23.99 -17.03 13.76
N ARG A 154 -23.87 -15.87 13.12
CA ARG A 154 -22.78 -15.53 12.20
C ARG A 154 -21.90 -14.46 12.80
N PHE A 155 -20.59 -14.69 12.79
CA PHE A 155 -19.60 -13.69 13.19
C PHE A 155 -18.27 -13.89 12.47
N MET A 156 -17.49 -12.81 12.39
CA MET A 156 -16.15 -12.81 11.84
C MET A 156 -15.14 -12.58 12.96
N VAL A 157 -14.06 -13.37 12.95
CA VAL A 157 -12.87 -13.12 13.77
C VAL A 157 -11.71 -12.65 12.89
N TYR A 158 -10.78 -11.88 13.46
CA TYR A 158 -9.60 -11.38 12.74
C TYR A 158 -8.34 -11.32 13.62
N ASN A 159 -7.18 -11.16 12.98
CA ASN A 159 -5.87 -11.05 13.63
C ASN A 159 -5.14 -9.73 13.33
N ASN A 160 -3.89 -9.62 13.81
CA ASN A 160 -3.03 -8.45 13.59
C ASN A 160 -2.76 -8.13 12.12
N GLU A 161 -2.69 -9.13 11.23
CA GLU A 161 -2.48 -8.88 9.80
C GLU A 161 -3.66 -8.13 9.18
N PHE A 162 -4.88 -8.49 9.59
CA PHE A 162 -6.09 -7.81 9.16
C PHE A 162 -6.14 -6.36 9.66
N ILE A 163 -5.77 -6.12 10.92
CA ILE A 163 -5.65 -4.76 11.50
C ILE A 163 -4.65 -3.93 10.69
N ALA A 164 -3.48 -4.50 10.43
CA ALA A 164 -2.44 -3.85 9.65
C ALA A 164 -2.95 -3.47 8.25
N GLY A 165 -3.86 -4.25 7.68
CA GLY A 165 -4.51 -3.92 6.41
C GLY A 165 -5.25 -2.59 6.40
N TYR A 166 -5.79 -2.13 7.55
CA TYR A 166 -6.48 -0.85 7.66
C TYR A 166 -5.52 0.32 7.89
N TYR A 167 -4.54 0.16 8.77
CA TYR A 167 -3.66 1.26 9.21
C TYR A 167 -2.42 1.45 8.34
N LEU A 168 -1.87 0.39 7.74
CA LEU A 168 -0.62 0.48 6.95
C LEU A 168 -0.73 1.39 5.73
N ILE A 169 -1.95 1.71 5.24
CA ILE A 169 -2.11 2.57 4.07
C ILE A 169 -1.44 3.94 4.27
N SER A 170 -1.43 4.48 5.49
CA SER A 170 -0.75 5.75 5.81
C SER A 170 0.77 5.61 5.85
N GLU A 171 1.30 4.49 6.33
CA GLU A 171 2.75 4.24 6.45
C GLU A 171 3.44 4.11 5.08
N TYR A 172 2.77 3.53 4.09
CA TYR A 172 3.34 3.35 2.76
C TYR A 172 3.53 4.65 1.98
N ARG A 173 2.87 5.74 2.40
CA ARG A 173 3.06 7.09 1.86
C ARG A 173 4.53 7.49 1.90
N VAL A 174 5.18 7.33 3.05
CA VAL A 174 6.57 7.72 3.28
C VAL A 174 7.50 6.98 2.33
N LYS A 175 7.30 5.67 2.18
CA LYS A 175 8.09 4.84 1.26
C LYS A 175 7.98 5.32 -0.18
N GLY A 176 6.77 5.63 -0.65
CA GLY A 176 6.56 6.17 -1.99
C GLY A 176 7.29 7.51 -2.20
N PHE A 177 7.22 8.43 -1.23
CA PHE A 177 7.90 9.72 -1.31
C PHE A 177 9.42 9.58 -1.29
N LEU A 178 9.96 8.65 -0.50
CA LEU A 178 11.40 8.35 -0.49
C LEU A 178 11.89 7.90 -1.87
N HIS A 179 11.15 7.01 -2.53
CA HIS A 179 11.48 6.60 -3.91
C HIS A 179 11.43 7.76 -4.90
N LEU A 180 10.40 8.62 -4.80
CA LEU A 180 10.25 9.78 -5.66
C LEU A 180 11.42 10.76 -5.50
N VAL A 181 11.74 11.14 -4.26
CA VAL A 181 12.83 12.08 -3.94
C VAL A 181 14.17 11.49 -4.34
N PHE A 182 14.43 10.23 -4.01
CA PHE A 182 15.69 9.58 -4.34
C PHE A 182 15.90 9.50 -5.86
N ASN A 183 14.87 9.13 -6.63
CA ASN A 183 14.93 9.13 -8.09
C ASN A 183 15.17 10.55 -8.65
N ALA A 184 14.44 11.56 -8.15
CA ALA A 184 14.61 12.94 -8.61
C ALA A 184 16.03 13.48 -8.33
N VAL A 185 16.58 13.22 -7.15
CA VAL A 185 17.95 13.62 -6.78
C VAL A 185 18.98 12.94 -7.67
N LEU A 186 18.84 11.63 -7.94
CA LEU A 186 19.72 10.92 -8.86
C LEU A 186 19.61 11.44 -10.29
N LEU A 187 18.39 11.70 -10.78
CA LEU A 187 18.17 12.23 -12.11
C LEU A 187 18.86 13.60 -12.27
N ILE A 188 18.65 14.51 -11.32
CA ILE A 188 19.27 15.85 -11.31
C ILE A 188 20.79 15.73 -11.17
N GLY A 189 21.28 14.90 -10.24
CA GLY A 189 22.71 14.69 -10.02
C GLY A 189 23.41 14.11 -11.25
N MET A 190 22.82 13.10 -11.90
CA MET A 190 23.35 12.53 -13.14
C MET A 190 23.32 13.56 -14.27
N HIS A 191 22.26 14.37 -14.40
CA HIS A 191 22.25 15.43 -15.41
C HIS A 191 23.30 16.50 -15.13
N ALA A 192 23.46 16.90 -13.87
CA ALA A 192 24.48 17.86 -13.46
C ALA A 192 25.91 17.31 -13.55
N LEU A 193 26.14 16.00 -13.50
CA LEU A 193 27.47 15.41 -13.65
C LEU A 193 27.82 15.06 -15.09
N VAL A 194 26.86 14.53 -15.86
CA VAL A 194 27.07 14.07 -17.24
C VAL A 194 26.93 15.19 -18.25
N TYR A 195 26.01 16.15 -18.03
CA TYR A 195 25.74 17.24 -18.95
C TYR A 195 26.20 18.61 -18.42
N SER A 196 26.87 18.67 -17.26
CA SER A 196 27.52 19.92 -16.87
C SER A 196 28.69 20.20 -17.80
N PRO A 197 28.81 21.44 -18.33
CA PRO A 197 29.91 21.84 -19.20
C PRO A 197 31.29 21.76 -18.54
N ILE A 198 31.35 21.55 -17.22
CA ILE A 198 32.60 21.43 -16.45
C ILE A 198 33.21 20.02 -16.59
N LEU A 199 32.39 19.00 -16.81
CA LEU A 199 32.82 17.61 -16.95
C LEU A 199 32.62 17.21 -18.42
N CYS A 200 33.56 17.58 -19.28
CA CYS A 200 33.63 17.12 -20.68
C CYS A 200 33.93 15.60 -20.73
N LEU A 201 33.06 14.77 -20.16
CA LEU A 201 33.10 13.31 -20.28
C LEU A 201 32.33 12.95 -21.55
N SER A 202 33.06 12.92 -22.67
CA SER A 202 32.59 12.65 -24.03
C SER A 202 31.96 11.27 -24.26
N PHE A 203 31.62 10.52 -23.21
CA PHE A 203 31.26 9.11 -23.33
C PHE A 203 29.77 8.83 -23.59
N ILE A 204 28.85 9.82 -23.46
CA ILE A 204 27.39 9.55 -23.53
C ILE A 204 26.60 10.54 -24.41
N SER A 205 27.22 11.54 -25.06
CA SER A 205 26.53 12.38 -26.06
C SER A 205 27.24 12.32 -27.42
N PRO A 206 26.69 11.59 -28.40
CA PRO A 206 27.26 11.53 -29.74
C PRO A 206 26.88 12.72 -30.63
N VAL A 207 26.08 13.70 -30.17
CA VAL A 207 25.51 14.70 -31.09
C VAL A 207 26.10 16.10 -30.96
N ASP A 208 26.57 16.57 -29.81
CA ASP A 208 27.04 17.98 -29.72
C ASP A 208 28.23 18.27 -28.78
N SER A 209 28.87 17.24 -28.19
CA SER A 209 29.92 17.46 -27.19
C SER A 209 31.29 17.88 -27.75
N LEU A 210 31.50 17.83 -29.07
CA LEU A 210 32.78 18.18 -29.69
C LEU A 210 32.95 19.67 -30.03
N SER A 211 31.88 20.48 -30.08
CA SER A 211 31.97 21.87 -30.55
C SER A 211 32.20 22.92 -29.46
N LYS A 212 31.97 22.61 -28.17
CA LYS A 212 32.06 23.59 -27.08
C LYS A 212 33.17 23.35 -26.05
N CYS A 213 33.75 22.15 -25.97
CA CYS A 213 34.86 21.91 -25.04
C CYS A 213 36.22 22.46 -25.53
N TRP A 214 36.30 22.98 -26.77
CA TRP A 214 37.54 23.47 -27.38
C TRP A 214 37.67 25.01 -27.46
N SER A 215 36.70 25.77 -26.96
CA SER A 215 36.76 27.23 -26.92
C SER A 215 37.17 27.78 -25.54
N ALA A 216 38.06 27.08 -24.82
CA ALA A 216 38.89 27.75 -23.83
C ALA A 216 39.90 28.64 -24.61
N PRO A 217 39.89 29.98 -24.43
CA PRO A 217 40.79 30.84 -25.17
C PRO A 217 42.24 30.51 -24.80
N ARG A 218 43.04 30.10 -25.79
CA ARG A 218 44.50 29.98 -25.67
C ARG A 218 45.09 31.38 -25.53
N ASN A 219 44.98 32.00 -24.37
CA ASN A 219 45.77 33.19 -24.02
C ASN A 219 47.09 32.74 -23.37
N PHE A 220 47.98 32.17 -24.19
CA PHE A 220 49.40 32.02 -23.87
C PHE A 220 50.20 32.17 -25.16
N SER A 221 50.35 33.39 -25.63
CA SER A 221 51.42 33.81 -26.54
C SER A 221 51.33 35.32 -26.69
N ASN A 222 52.08 36.03 -25.85
CA ASN A 222 52.82 37.26 -26.17
C ASN A 222 53.37 37.85 -24.86
N ILE A 223 54.39 37.17 -24.31
CA ILE A 223 55.42 37.80 -23.50
C ILE A 223 56.75 37.30 -24.09
N ILE A 224 57.26 38.05 -25.06
CA ILE A 224 58.69 38.23 -25.31
C ILE A 224 58.89 39.75 -25.38
#